data_AF-A0A2N7RKU8-F1
#
_entry.id   AF-A0A2N7RKU8-F1
#
_cell.length_a   1.000
_cell.length_b   1.000
_cell.length_c   1.000
_cell.angle_alpha   90.00
_cell.angle_beta   90.00
_cell.angle_gamma   90.00
#
_symmetry.space_group_name_H-M   'P 1'
#
loop_
_entity.id
_entity.type
_entity.pdbx_description
1 polymer ?
#
loop_
_entity_poly.entity_id
_entity_poly.type
_entity_poly.pdbx_seq_one_letter_code
_entity_poly.pdbx_strand_id
1 'polypeptide(L)' 'METLELLFASLVRDTAESIRDHHVPFAIKHDERAYFEWMDGHPIDGYIQEAYREIEETAQQIRAIRAG' A
#
# COMPACT_ATOMS: atom_id res chain seq x y z
N MET A 1 19.10 -12.90 -4.55
CA MET A 1 18.22 -11.82 -4.08
C MET A 1 18.80 -11.32 -2.78
N GLU A 2 19.22 -10.06 -2.74
CA GLU A 2 19.88 -9.46 -1.59
C GLU A 2 18.84 -9.09 -0.52
N THR A 3 19.20 -9.14 0.77
CA THR A 3 18.26 -8.89 1.89
C THR A 3 17.49 -7.57 1.76
N LEU A 4 18.11 -6.54 1.18
CA LEU A 4 17.47 -5.24 0.94
C LEU A 4 16.33 -5.31 -0.07
N GLU A 5 16.44 -6.14 -1.11
CA GLU A 5 15.38 -6.32 -2.11
C GLU A 5 14.14 -6.97 -1.47
N LEU A 6 14.35 -7.93 -0.57
CA LEU A 6 13.27 -8.59 0.18
C LEU A 6 12.55 -7.61 1.12
N LEU A 7 13.31 -6.80 1.85
CA LEU A 7 12.74 -5.80 2.75
C LEU A 7 11.95 -4.75 1.98
N PHE A 8 12.47 -4.31 0.84
CA PHE A 8 11.79 -3.35 -0.01
C PHE A 8 10.51 -3.92 -0.63
N ALA A 9 10.55 -5.17 -1.10
CA ALA A 9 9.35 -5.86 -1.59
C ALA A 9 8.26 -5.98 -0.50
N SER A 10 8.66 -6.27 0.74
CA SER A 10 7.74 -6.29 1.88
C SER A 10 7.11 -4.92 2.12
N LEU A 11 7.92 -3.86 2.15
CA LEU A 11 7.44 -2.50 2.34
C LEU A 11 6.42 -2.10 1.27
N VAL A 12 6.73 -2.34 -0.01
CA VAL A 12 5.81 -2.03 -1.12
C VAL A 12 4.50 -2.79 -0.97
N ARG A 13 4.55 -4.06 -0.58
CA ARG A 13 3.35 -4.87 -0.36
C ARG A 13 2.50 -4.31 0.79
N ASP A 14 3.11 -4.03 1.94
CA ASP A 14 2.39 -3.55 3.12
C ASP A 14 1.75 -2.17 2.86
N THR A 15 2.45 -1.29 2.14
CA THR A 15 1.91 0.01 1.71
C THR A 15 0.74 -0.17 0.74
N ALA A 16 0.85 -1.07 -0.25
CA ALA A 16 -0.24 -1.35 -1.19
C ALA A 16 -1.49 -1.93 -0.50
N GLU A 17 -1.29 -2.83 0.47
CA GLU A 17 -2.38 -3.38 1.30
C GLU A 17 -3.07 -2.26 2.09
N SER A 18 -2.28 -1.38 2.75
CA SER A 18 -2.82 -0.22 3.46
C SER A 18 -3.63 0.69 2.54
N ILE A 19 -3.11 1.06 1.37
CA ILE A 19 -3.82 1.92 0.41
C ILE A 19 -5.14 1.28 -0.01
N ARG A 20 -5.13 0.00 -0.41
CA ARG A 20 -6.35 -0.72 -0.78
C ARG A 20 -7.37 -0.70 0.35
N ASP A 21 -6.95 -0.98 1.57
CA ASP A 21 -7.85 -1.06 2.72
C ASP A 21 -8.52 0.29 3.03
N HIS A 22 -7.87 1.42 2.71
CA HIS A 22 -8.49 2.75 2.78
C HIS A 22 -9.55 2.99 1.71
N HIS A 23 -9.50 2.26 0.58
CA HIS A 23 -10.50 2.36 -0.49
C HIS A 23 -11.73 1.46 -0.25
N VAL A 24 -11.67 0.54 0.71
CA VAL A 24 -12.81 -0.31 1.07
C VAL A 24 -13.99 0.58 1.52
N PRO A 25 -15.16 0.47 0.87
CA PRO A 25 -16.34 1.25 1.27
C PRO A 25 -16.73 0.97 2.73
N PHE A 26 -16.96 2.03 3.50
CA PHE A 26 -17.31 1.91 4.92
C PHE A 26 -18.53 1.01 5.15
N ALA A 27 -19.52 1.08 4.27
CA ALA A 27 -20.76 0.30 4.36
C ALA A 27 -20.56 -1.22 4.29
N ILE A 28 -19.47 -1.69 3.67
CA ILE A 28 -19.20 -3.12 3.49
C ILE A 28 -18.12 -3.66 4.43
N LYS A 29 -17.46 -2.80 5.21
CA LYS A 29 -16.30 -3.16 6.04
C LYS A 29 -16.57 -4.27 7.05
N HIS A 30 -17.81 -4.39 7.50
CA HIS A 30 -18.25 -5.39 8.47
C HIS A 30 -19.14 -6.49 7.86
N ASP A 31 -19.43 -6.40 6.56
CA ASP A 31 -20.10 -7.46 5.82
C ASP A 31 -19.02 -8.33 5.17
N GLU A 32 -18.76 -9.48 5.77
CA GLU A 32 -17.68 -10.38 5.35
C GLU A 32 -17.80 -10.79 3.88
N ARG A 33 -19.02 -11.07 3.41
CA ARG A 33 -19.24 -11.48 2.02
C ARG A 33 -18.98 -10.32 1.06
N ALA A 34 -19.57 -9.16 1.33
CA ALA A 34 -19.38 -7.99 0.48
C ALA A 34 -17.93 -7.50 0.51
N TYR A 35 -17.24 -7.62 1.64
CA TYR A 35 -15.82 -7.35 1.78
C TYR A 35 -14.99 -8.25 0.86
N PHE A 36 -15.18 -9.58 0.91
CA PHE A 36 -14.42 -10.49 0.05
C PHE A 36 -14.75 -10.31 -1.44
N GLU A 37 -16.02 -10.11 -1.80
CA GLU A 37 -16.42 -9.78 -3.17
C GLU A 37 -15.73 -8.49 -3.67
N TRP A 38 -15.59 -7.48 -2.80
CA TRP A 38 -14.87 -6.25 -3.13
C TRP A 38 -13.37 -6.49 -3.29
N MET A 39 -12.76 -7.28 -2.41
CA MET A 39 -11.33 -7.60 -2.43
C MET A 39 -10.92 -8.37 -3.69
N ASP A 40 -11.78 -9.28 -4.15
CA ASP A 40 -11.58 -10.01 -5.43
C ASP A 40 -11.65 -9.06 -6.63
N GLY A 41 -12.48 -8.02 -6.56
CA GLY A 41 -12.56 -6.97 -7.59
C GLY A 41 -11.43 -5.94 -7.54
N HIS A 42 -10.66 -5.88 -6.44
CA HIS A 42 -9.62 -4.88 -6.19
C HIS A 42 -8.31 -5.57 -5.74
N PRO A 43 -7.64 -6.30 -6.64
CA PRO A 43 -6.41 -7.01 -6.32
C PRO A 43 -5.29 -6.05 -5.89
N ILE A 44 -4.39 -6.52 -5.01
CA ILE A 44 -3.27 -5.73 -4.46
C ILE A 44 -2.39 -5.14 -5.57
N ASP A 45 -2.19 -5.87 -6.67
CA ASP A 45 -1.38 -5.44 -7.81
C ASP A 45 -1.83 -4.09 -8.40
N GLY A 46 -3.12 -3.75 -8.28
CA GLY A 46 -3.67 -2.46 -8.72
C GLY A 46 -3.16 -1.26 -7.91
N TYR A 47 -2.60 -1.49 -6.72
CA TYR A 47 -2.15 -0.46 -5.76
C TYR A 47 -0.63 -0.36 -5.66
N ILE A 48 0.12 -1.27 -6.29
CA ILE A 48 1.59 -1.34 -6.20
C ILE A 48 2.24 -0.04 -6.71
N GLN A 49 1.78 0.49 -7.84
CA GLN A 49 2.33 1.75 -8.39
C GLN A 49 2.10 2.93 -7.45
N GLU A 50 0.95 2.98 -6.78
CA GLU A 50 0.66 4.03 -5.81
C GLU A 50 1.53 3.88 -4.55
N ALA A 51 1.75 2.64 -4.09
CA ALA A 51 2.67 2.36 -2.99
C ALA A 51 4.10 2.83 -3.30
N TYR A 52 4.62 2.58 -4.51
CA TYR A 52 5.92 3.11 -4.92
C TYR A 52 6.00 4.64 -4.83
N ARG A 53 4.96 5.33 -5.32
CA ARG A 53 4.86 6.79 -5.28
C ARG A 53 4.86 7.31 -3.84
N GLU A 54 4.05 6.73 -2.96
CA GLU A 54 3.94 7.16 -1.55
C GLU A 54 5.26 6.96 -0.79
N ILE A 55 5.96 5.83 -1.04
CA ILE A 55 7.28 5.56 -0.47
C ILE A 55 8.30 6.61 -0.94
N GLU A 56 8.30 6.94 -2.23
CA GLU A 56 9.21 7.95 -2.78
C GLU A 56 8.94 9.35 -2.21
N GLU A 57 7.68 9.78 -2.16
CA GLU A 57 7.27 11.07 -1.59
C GLU A 57 7.71 11.18 -0.11
N THR A 58 7.49 10.13 0.67
CA THR A 58 7.93 10.05 2.08
C THR A 58 9.44 10.13 2.20
N ALA A 59 10.19 9.41 1.35
CA ALA A 59 11.65 9.46 1.36
C ALA A 59 12.18 10.86 1.01
N GLN A 60 11.54 11.57 0.07
CA GLN A 60 11.90 12.96 -0.26
C GLN A 60 11.68 13.90 0.93
N GLN A 61 10.56 13.78 1.63
CA GLN A 61 10.27 14.58 2.83
C GLN A 61 11.30 14.36 3.94
N ILE A 62 11.67 13.10 4.22
CA ILE A 62 12.70 12.78 5.22
C ILE A 62 14.06 13.40 4.83
N ARG A 63 14.44 13.37 3.55
CA ARG A 63 15.67 14.00 3.08
C ARG A 63 15.64 15.51 3.25
N ALA A 64 14.51 16.15 2.95
CA ALA A 64 14.34 17.59 3.13
C ALA A 64 14.49 18.01 4.60
N ILE A 65 13.88 17.25 5.54
CA ILE A 65 14.01 17.48 6.98
C ILE A 65 15.46 17.36 7.46
N ARG A 66 16.24 16.42 6.91
CA ARG A 66 17.65 16.23 7.28
C ARG A 66 18.59 17.30 6.72
N ALA A 67 18.17 18.02 5.68
CA ALA A 67 18.99 19.02 4.99
C ALA A 67 18.80 20.45 5.53
N GLY A 68 17.75 20.69 6.33
CA GLY A 68 17.48 21.95 7.04
C GLY A 68 17.90 21.88 8.49
#